data_AF-A0A1B7XY93-F1
#
_entry.id   AF-A0A1B7XY93-F1
#
_cell.length_a   1.000
_cell.length_b   1.000
_cell.length_c   1.000
_cell.angle_alpha   90.00
_cell.angle_beta   90.00
_cell.angle_gamma   90.00
#
_symmetry.space_group_name_H-M   'P 1'
#
loop_
_entity.id
_entity.type
_entity.pdbx_description
1 polymer ?
#
loop_
_entity_poly.entity_id
_entity_poly.type
_entity_poly.pdbx_seq_one_letter_code
_entity_poly.pdbx_strand_id
1 'polypeptide(L)'
;METSPIYFWRETGPEGYLSQWWTRDPFTIAATASSSPPITFMTAEHYMMHGKALLFADAYAALAILRADHPRKVRALGRRVRGFDGARWDAERERVVREGNLHKFRGAPHLRERLLATGSRELVEASPTDRIWGIGFAPDKAPASDRGGWGLNLLGKVLMEVREALREEEQQQHVGEKKKKKGGEEKGEQLEVEKEIRSRTKKRRTRSQDEEELGDEDTTSKSRRVEKREDGKEDGEEDGEEDERGEFRG
;
A
#
# COMPACT_ATOMS: atom_id res chain seq x y z
N MET A 1 -30.38 -9.70 3.33
CA MET A 1 -29.11 -9.99 4.04
C MET A 1 -29.35 -9.75 5.51
N GLU A 2 -28.78 -10.55 6.40
CA GLU A 2 -28.83 -10.37 7.85
C GLU A 2 -28.28 -8.97 8.22
N THR A 3 -29.14 -8.08 8.74
CA THR A 3 -28.76 -6.71 9.15
C THR A 3 -28.60 -6.57 10.66
N SER A 4 -28.78 -7.66 11.40
CA SER A 4 -28.68 -7.64 12.86
C SER A 4 -27.25 -7.28 13.31
N PRO A 5 -27.09 -6.49 14.38
CA PRO A 5 -25.78 -6.18 14.94
C PRO A 5 -25.04 -7.44 15.39
N ILE A 6 -23.71 -7.44 15.24
CA ILE A 6 -22.83 -8.46 15.79
C ILE A 6 -22.37 -7.99 17.17
N TYR A 7 -22.88 -8.64 18.20
CA TYR A 7 -22.45 -8.43 19.57
C TYR A 7 -21.27 -9.34 19.88
N PHE A 8 -20.16 -8.77 20.33
CA PHE A 8 -18.97 -9.52 20.71
C PHE A 8 -18.46 -9.03 22.07
N TRP A 9 -17.92 -9.97 22.84
CA TRP A 9 -17.26 -9.69 24.11
C TRP A 9 -16.28 -10.80 24.41
N ARG A 10 -15.10 -10.44 24.90
CA ARG A 10 -13.96 -11.35 25.14
C ARG A 10 -13.34 -11.88 23.86
N GLU A 11 -12.16 -12.45 24.02
CA GLU A 11 -11.36 -13.12 22.99
C GLU A 11 -11.83 -14.55 22.68
N THR A 12 -12.84 -15.03 23.40
CA THR A 12 -13.39 -16.39 23.27
C THR A 12 -14.60 -16.42 22.35
N GLY A 13 -14.85 -17.57 21.73
CA GLY A 13 -16.02 -17.77 20.86
C GLY A 13 -15.78 -17.37 19.41
N PRO A 14 -16.84 -17.40 18.57
CA PRO A 14 -16.70 -17.15 17.14
C PRO A 14 -16.25 -15.71 16.88
N GLU A 15 -16.84 -14.71 17.51
CA GLU A 15 -16.56 -13.29 17.29
C GLU A 15 -15.35 -12.78 18.09
N GLY A 16 -14.68 -13.65 18.86
CA GLY A 16 -13.58 -13.26 19.75
C GLY A 16 -12.40 -12.59 19.03
N TYR A 17 -12.25 -12.80 17.72
CA TYR A 17 -11.25 -12.14 16.88
C TYR A 17 -11.46 -10.63 16.76
N LEU A 18 -12.64 -10.09 17.08
CA LEU A 18 -12.90 -8.65 17.13
C LEU A 18 -12.34 -8.01 18.40
N SER A 19 -12.08 -8.80 19.45
CA SER A 19 -11.54 -8.31 20.72
C SER A 19 -10.10 -7.78 20.61
N GLN A 20 -9.80 -6.74 21.39
CA GLN A 20 -8.44 -6.25 21.63
C GLN A 20 -7.52 -7.30 22.27
N TRP A 21 -8.10 -8.34 22.89
CA TRP A 21 -7.41 -9.36 23.67
C TRP A 21 -7.17 -10.65 22.90
N TRP A 22 -7.48 -10.69 21.60
CA TRP A 22 -7.20 -11.83 20.74
C TRP A 22 -5.69 -12.12 20.67
N THR A 23 -5.26 -13.28 21.19
CA THR A 23 -3.86 -13.69 21.33
C THR A 23 -3.36 -14.66 20.26
N ARG A 24 -4.25 -15.22 19.43
CA ARG A 24 -3.89 -16.29 18.50
C ARG A 24 -3.10 -15.82 17.29
N ASP A 25 -3.22 -14.53 16.97
CA ASP A 25 -2.58 -13.92 15.81
C ASP A 25 -1.82 -12.65 16.23
N PRO A 26 -0.65 -12.77 16.87
CA PRO A 26 0.26 -11.64 17.07
C PRO A 26 0.62 -10.97 15.74
N PHE A 27 0.86 -9.67 15.76
CA PHE A 27 1.21 -8.92 14.55
C PHE A 27 2.49 -8.12 14.75
N THR A 28 3.25 -7.99 13.66
CA THR A 28 4.56 -7.34 13.65
C THR A 28 4.50 -6.06 12.83
N ILE A 29 5.09 -5.00 13.38
CA ILE A 29 5.20 -3.70 12.73
C ILE A 29 6.66 -3.47 12.39
N ALA A 30 6.91 -3.13 11.13
CA ALA A 30 8.25 -2.77 10.67
C ALA A 30 8.76 -1.53 11.41
N ALA A 31 10.07 -1.50 11.67
CA ALA A 31 10.68 -0.31 12.26
C ALA A 31 10.64 0.86 11.29
N THR A 32 10.45 2.06 11.83
CA THR A 32 10.51 3.31 11.05
C THR A 32 11.92 3.72 10.69
N ALA A 33 12.91 3.34 11.51
CA ALA A 33 14.32 3.55 11.26
C ALA A 33 14.98 2.27 10.74
N SER A 34 15.83 2.40 9.71
CA SER A 34 16.52 1.27 9.06
C SER A 34 17.39 0.43 10.02
N SER A 35 17.75 0.95 11.18
CA SER A 35 18.61 0.30 12.18
C SER A 35 17.86 -0.32 13.36
N SER A 36 16.53 -0.14 13.46
CA SER A 36 15.75 -0.71 14.57
C SER A 36 15.10 -2.03 14.17
N PRO A 37 14.99 -3.00 15.09
CA PRO A 37 14.29 -4.25 14.80
C PRO A 37 12.77 -4.01 14.72
N PRO A 38 12.03 -4.83 13.96
CA PRO A 38 10.58 -4.80 13.97
C PRO A 38 10.04 -5.16 15.36
N ILE A 39 8.84 -4.63 15.69
CA ILE A 39 8.20 -4.85 16.98
C ILE A 39 6.98 -5.76 16.79
N THR A 40 6.93 -6.84 17.56
CA THR A 40 5.78 -7.75 17.60
C THR A 40 4.89 -7.45 18.80
N PHE A 41 3.60 -7.27 18.55
CA PHE A 41 2.58 -7.09 19.57
C PHE A 41 1.74 -8.37 19.68
N MET A 42 1.66 -8.92 20.89
CA MET A 42 0.88 -10.15 21.12
C MET A 42 -0.62 -9.94 20.89
N THR A 43 -1.13 -8.75 21.22
CA THR A 43 -2.52 -8.37 20.99
C THR A 43 -2.64 -6.88 20.68
N ALA A 44 -3.81 -6.45 20.17
CA ALA A 44 -4.07 -5.02 19.96
C ALA A 44 -4.12 -4.22 21.28
N GLU A 45 -4.41 -4.86 22.43
CA GLU A 45 -4.25 -4.26 23.77
C GLU A 45 -2.78 -3.88 24.05
N HIS A 46 -1.81 -4.71 23.66
CA HIS A 46 -0.38 -4.40 23.80
C HIS A 46 -0.04 -3.15 23.00
N TYR A 47 -0.51 -3.08 21.74
CA TYR A 47 -0.30 -1.90 20.90
C TYR A 47 -0.92 -0.64 21.53
N MET A 48 -2.18 -0.72 21.95
CA MET A 48 -2.91 0.41 22.53
C MET A 48 -2.18 0.97 23.77
N MET A 49 -1.81 0.11 24.73
CA MET A 49 -1.16 0.58 25.95
C MET A 49 0.30 1.00 25.71
N HIS A 50 1.01 0.38 24.76
CA HIS A 50 2.33 0.83 24.35
C HIS A 50 2.27 2.23 23.72
N GLY A 51 1.34 2.46 22.79
CA GLY A 51 1.09 3.78 22.20
C GLY A 51 0.71 4.83 23.25
N LYS A 52 -0.13 4.45 24.23
CA LYS A 52 -0.43 5.29 25.38
C LYS A 52 0.83 5.67 26.18
N ALA A 53 1.69 4.70 26.49
CA ALA A 53 2.92 4.96 27.23
C ALA A 53 3.88 5.90 26.45
N LEU A 54 4.00 5.72 25.13
CA LEU A 54 4.78 6.60 24.27
C LEU A 54 4.20 8.03 24.23
N LEU A 55 2.87 8.17 24.13
CA LEU A 55 2.20 9.48 24.11
C LEU A 55 2.54 10.33 25.34
N PHE A 56 2.71 9.69 26.50
CA PHE A 56 3.05 10.34 27.77
C PHE A 56 4.53 10.20 28.14
N ALA A 57 5.40 9.88 27.18
CA ALA A 57 6.84 9.76 27.34
C ALA A 57 7.29 8.81 28.47
N ASP A 58 6.49 7.79 28.80
CA ASP A 58 6.83 6.78 29.80
C ASP A 58 7.49 5.56 29.15
N ALA A 59 8.77 5.72 28.79
CA ALA A 59 9.57 4.68 28.15
C ALA A 59 9.65 3.37 28.97
N TYR A 60 9.64 3.48 30.31
CA TYR A 60 9.67 2.30 31.19
C TYR A 60 8.36 1.50 31.09
N ALA A 61 7.21 2.20 31.12
CA ALA A 61 5.93 1.53 30.92
C ALA A 61 5.82 0.93 29.52
N ALA A 62 6.28 1.64 28.48
CA ALA A 62 6.28 1.15 27.11
C ALA A 62 7.05 -0.17 26.99
N LEU A 63 8.29 -0.24 27.50
CA LEU A 63 9.09 -1.46 27.51
C LEU A 63 8.46 -2.59 28.33
N ALA A 64 7.89 -2.27 29.51
CA ALA A 64 7.21 -3.26 30.35
C ALA A 64 5.97 -3.86 29.67
N ILE A 65 5.22 -3.04 28.92
CA ILE A 65 4.04 -3.46 28.15
C ILE A 65 4.42 -4.40 27.02
N LEU A 66 5.50 -4.11 26.28
CA LEU A 66 6.00 -5.00 25.23
C LEU A 66 6.43 -6.37 25.76
N ARG A 67 6.95 -6.42 26.99
CA ARG A 67 7.42 -7.66 27.64
C ARG A 67 6.32 -8.44 28.36
N ALA A 68 5.12 -7.86 28.51
CA ALA A 68 4.03 -8.54 29.18
C ALA A 68 3.53 -9.71 28.32
N ASP A 69 3.23 -10.83 28.98
CA ASP A 69 2.81 -12.09 28.37
C ASP A 69 1.29 -12.26 28.33
N HIS A 70 0.53 -11.26 28.79
CA HIS A 70 -0.93 -11.38 28.91
C HIS A 70 -1.62 -10.00 28.90
N PRO A 71 -2.75 -9.82 28.17
CA PRO A 71 -3.50 -8.56 28.12
C PRO A 71 -3.92 -7.98 29.48
N ARG A 72 -4.31 -8.84 30.43
CA ARG A 72 -4.53 -8.44 31.84
C ARG A 72 -3.36 -7.67 32.45
N LYS A 73 -2.11 -8.13 32.28
CA LYS A 73 -0.91 -7.46 32.80
C LYS A 73 -0.68 -6.14 32.07
N VAL A 74 -0.84 -6.13 30.75
CA VAL A 74 -0.77 -4.92 29.92
C VAL A 74 -1.74 -3.84 30.38
N ARG A 75 -3.01 -4.20 30.59
CA ARG A 75 -4.04 -3.27 31.05
C ARG A 75 -3.70 -2.70 32.43
N ALA A 76 -3.13 -3.52 33.32
CA ALA A 76 -2.67 -3.07 34.63
C ALA A 76 -1.50 -2.07 34.53
N LEU A 77 -0.54 -2.33 33.64
CA LEU A 77 0.57 -1.41 33.35
C LEU A 77 0.08 -0.11 32.71
N GLY A 78 -0.86 -0.19 31.76
CA GLY A 78 -1.45 0.95 31.08
C GLY A 78 -2.25 1.91 31.97
N ARG A 79 -2.76 1.41 33.12
CA ARG A 79 -3.36 2.23 34.18
C ARG A 79 -2.33 2.99 35.02
N ARG A 80 -1.06 2.59 34.96
CA ARG A 80 0.05 3.14 35.74
C ARG A 80 1.02 3.99 34.91
N VAL A 81 0.68 4.28 33.66
CA VAL A 81 1.46 5.17 32.79
C VAL A 81 1.62 6.53 33.47
N ARG A 82 2.87 6.97 33.65
CA ARG A 82 3.20 8.26 34.25
C ARG A 82 2.89 9.40 33.29
N GLY A 83 2.61 10.58 33.85
CA GLY A 83 2.28 11.77 33.06
C GLY A 83 0.95 11.67 32.30
N PHE A 84 0.08 10.74 32.68
CA PHE A 84 -1.22 10.55 32.04
C PHE A 84 -2.10 11.80 32.15
N ASP A 85 -2.52 12.30 31.00
CA ASP A 85 -3.53 13.35 30.86
C ASP A 85 -4.77 12.76 30.16
N GLY A 86 -5.92 12.85 30.82
CA GLY A 86 -7.17 12.25 30.34
C GLY A 86 -7.68 12.90 29.05
N ALA A 87 -7.63 14.23 28.96
CA ALA A 87 -8.15 14.96 27.79
C ALA A 87 -7.31 14.67 26.54
N ARG A 88 -5.98 14.68 26.69
CA ARG A 88 -5.05 14.32 25.62
C ARG A 88 -5.19 12.86 25.22
N TRP A 89 -5.43 11.96 26.17
CA TRP A 89 -5.72 10.57 25.84
C TRP A 89 -7.05 10.43 25.08
N ASP A 90 -8.10 11.12 25.51
CA ASP A 90 -9.39 11.07 24.86
C ASP A 90 -9.34 11.58 23.40
N ALA A 91 -8.49 12.58 23.12
CA ALA A 91 -8.23 13.05 21.76
C ALA A 91 -7.47 12.05 20.88
N GLU A 92 -6.56 11.25 21.45
CA GLU A 92 -5.67 10.36 20.69
C GLU A 92 -6.09 8.88 20.67
N ARG A 93 -6.89 8.43 21.65
CA ARG A 93 -7.13 7.00 21.89
C ARG A 93 -7.75 6.27 20.70
N GLU A 94 -8.67 6.91 19.99
CA GLU A 94 -9.35 6.31 18.84
C GLU A 94 -8.37 6.11 17.68
N ARG A 95 -7.51 7.10 17.40
CA ARG A 95 -6.43 6.98 16.41
C ARG A 95 -5.51 5.82 16.73
N VAL A 96 -5.03 5.74 17.97
CA VAL A 96 -4.12 4.65 18.42
C VAL A 96 -4.78 3.28 18.29
N VAL A 97 -6.04 3.13 18.70
CA VAL A 97 -6.75 1.85 18.60
C VAL A 97 -7.06 1.49 17.14
N ARG A 98 -7.38 2.47 16.30
CA ARG A 98 -7.58 2.28 14.86
C ARG A 98 -6.30 1.79 14.18
N GLU A 99 -5.17 2.45 14.43
CA GLU A 99 -3.87 2.05 13.88
C GLU A 99 -3.49 0.62 14.32
N GLY A 100 -3.66 0.29 15.61
CA GLY A 100 -3.39 -1.04 16.13
C GLY A 100 -4.25 -2.13 15.48
N ASN A 101 -5.54 -1.87 15.26
CA ASN A 101 -6.42 -2.80 14.58
C ASN A 101 -6.10 -2.92 13.09
N LEU A 102 -5.75 -1.84 12.40
CA LEU A 102 -5.27 -1.92 11.02
C LEU A 102 -4.05 -2.85 10.93
N HIS A 103 -3.07 -2.71 11.81
CA HIS A 103 -1.91 -3.61 11.83
C HIS A 103 -2.29 -5.06 12.10
N LYS A 104 -3.17 -5.30 13.09
CA LYS A 104 -3.70 -6.65 13.40
C LYS A 104 -4.33 -7.31 12.17
N PHE A 105 -5.27 -6.63 11.51
CA PHE A 105 -6.01 -7.21 10.40
C PHE A 105 -5.17 -7.28 9.10
N ARG A 106 -4.25 -6.33 8.87
CA ARG A 106 -3.29 -6.44 7.76
C ARG A 106 -2.32 -7.61 7.94
N GLY A 107 -1.89 -7.87 9.18
CA GLY A 107 -0.95 -8.95 9.50
C GLY A 107 -1.56 -10.36 9.49
N ALA A 108 -2.88 -10.48 9.49
CA ALA A 108 -3.60 -11.75 9.56
C ALA A 108 -4.71 -11.83 8.48
N PRO A 109 -4.40 -12.28 7.25
CA PRO A 109 -5.34 -12.28 6.12
C PRO A 109 -6.68 -12.95 6.41
N HIS A 110 -6.68 -14.09 7.10
CA HIS A 110 -7.92 -14.79 7.49
C HIS A 110 -8.78 -13.96 8.45
N LEU A 111 -8.17 -13.16 9.35
CA LEU A 111 -8.94 -12.27 10.22
C LEU A 111 -9.50 -11.07 9.44
N ARG A 112 -8.73 -10.53 8.48
CA ARG A 112 -9.21 -9.49 7.57
C ARG A 112 -10.43 -9.95 6.80
N GLU A 113 -10.38 -11.13 6.19
CA GLU A 113 -11.52 -11.72 5.47
C GLU A 113 -12.75 -11.82 6.37
N ARG A 114 -12.58 -12.30 7.61
CA ARG A 114 -13.66 -12.39 8.59
C ARG A 114 -14.22 -11.03 8.99
N LEU A 115 -13.39 -10.00 9.12
CA LEU A 115 -13.85 -8.63 9.39
C LEU A 115 -14.65 -8.09 8.20
N LEU A 116 -14.16 -8.27 6.97
CA LEU A 116 -14.85 -7.82 5.75
C LEU A 116 -16.19 -8.55 5.55
N ALA A 117 -16.24 -9.86 5.87
CA ALA A 117 -17.44 -10.68 5.83
C ALA A 117 -18.54 -10.25 6.82
N THR A 118 -18.24 -9.36 7.77
CA THR A 118 -19.28 -8.70 8.58
C THR A 118 -20.18 -7.80 7.73
N GLY A 119 -19.75 -7.43 6.51
CA GLY A 119 -20.53 -6.67 5.55
C GLY A 119 -20.73 -5.24 6.01
N SER A 120 -21.99 -4.81 6.15
CA SER A 120 -22.39 -3.52 6.69
C SER A 120 -22.98 -3.62 8.11
N ARG A 121 -22.96 -4.81 8.72
CA ARG A 121 -23.51 -5.03 10.07
C ARG A 121 -22.79 -4.16 11.10
N GLU A 122 -23.55 -3.65 12.05
CA GLU A 122 -23.00 -2.92 13.20
C GLU A 122 -22.18 -3.87 14.07
N LEU A 123 -20.98 -3.45 14.48
CA LEU A 123 -20.15 -4.19 15.43
C LEU A 123 -20.30 -3.56 16.81
N VAL A 124 -20.64 -4.38 17.80
CA VAL A 124 -20.95 -3.91 19.16
C VAL A 124 -20.11 -4.65 20.20
N GLU A 125 -19.18 -3.94 20.85
CA GLU A 125 -18.44 -4.47 21.99
C GLU A 125 -19.37 -4.51 23.21
N ALA A 126 -19.97 -5.66 23.45
CA ALA A 126 -20.92 -5.94 24.51
C ALA A 126 -20.21 -6.27 25.84
N SER A 127 -19.28 -5.40 26.24
CA SER A 127 -18.67 -5.46 27.55
C SER A 127 -19.62 -4.92 28.62
N PRO A 128 -19.96 -5.69 29.67
CA PRO A 128 -20.88 -5.26 30.72
C PRO A 128 -20.30 -4.19 31.66
N THR A 129 -18.98 -4.00 31.63
CA THR A 129 -18.28 -3.10 32.58
C THR A 129 -17.52 -1.97 31.90
N ASP A 130 -17.36 -2.01 30.58
CA ASP A 130 -16.70 -0.95 29.81
C ASP A 130 -17.75 -0.13 29.06
N ARG A 131 -17.91 1.13 29.45
CA ARG A 131 -18.83 2.09 28.81
C ARG A 131 -18.12 3.06 27.86
N ILE A 132 -16.80 2.95 27.69
CA ILE A 132 -16.03 3.75 26.74
C ILE A 132 -15.83 2.93 25.48
N TRP A 133 -15.14 1.79 25.59
CA TRP A 133 -14.90 0.93 24.44
C TRP A 133 -16.09 0.06 24.10
N GLY A 134 -16.90 -0.28 25.09
CA GLY A 134 -18.12 -1.07 24.93
C GLY A 134 -19.40 -0.32 25.30
N ILE A 135 -20.51 -1.06 25.29
CA ILE A 135 -21.86 -0.54 25.55
C ILE A 135 -22.32 -0.64 27.00
N GLY A 136 -21.59 -1.32 27.88
CA GLY A 136 -22.00 -1.51 29.28
C GLY A 136 -23.07 -2.59 29.50
N PHE A 137 -23.32 -3.47 28.52
CA PHE A 137 -24.23 -4.61 28.61
C PHE A 137 -23.56 -5.87 28.07
N ALA A 138 -23.83 -7.03 28.68
CA ALA A 138 -23.32 -8.32 28.21
C ALA A 138 -23.99 -8.75 26.88
N PRO A 139 -23.37 -9.62 26.06
CA PRO A 139 -23.88 -9.96 24.73
C PRO A 139 -25.30 -10.53 24.71
N ASP A 140 -25.67 -11.29 25.73
CA ASP A 140 -27.00 -11.89 25.88
C ASP A 140 -28.10 -10.87 26.23
N LYS A 141 -27.72 -9.75 26.85
CA LYS A 141 -28.64 -8.68 27.28
C LYS A 141 -28.66 -7.49 26.34
N ALA A 142 -27.61 -7.32 25.55
CA ALA A 142 -27.45 -6.18 24.64
C ALA A 142 -28.60 -6.02 23.64
N PRO A 143 -29.12 -7.08 22.98
CA PRO A 143 -30.22 -6.93 22.02
C PRO A 143 -31.51 -6.38 22.62
N ALA A 144 -31.77 -6.64 23.90
CA ALA A 144 -32.98 -6.20 24.61
C ALA A 144 -32.76 -4.90 25.42
N SER A 145 -31.54 -4.36 25.44
CA SER A 145 -31.20 -3.17 26.20
C SER A 145 -31.57 -1.89 25.45
N ASP A 146 -31.90 -0.83 26.20
CA ASP A 146 -32.12 0.48 25.61
C ASP A 146 -30.80 1.07 25.08
N ARG A 147 -30.77 1.41 23.79
CA ARG A 147 -29.63 2.05 23.13
C ARG A 147 -29.30 3.42 23.73
N GLY A 148 -30.29 4.13 24.28
CA GLY A 148 -30.07 5.39 25.00
C GLY A 148 -29.24 5.22 26.27
N GLY A 149 -29.24 4.02 26.85
CA GLY A 149 -28.44 3.66 28.03
C GLY A 149 -27.05 3.09 27.72
N TRP A 150 -26.66 2.99 26.45
CA TRP A 150 -25.38 2.40 26.05
C TRP A 150 -24.18 3.30 26.39
N GLY A 151 -23.05 2.65 26.61
CA GLY A 151 -21.73 3.28 26.51
C GLY A 151 -21.39 3.69 25.06
N LEU A 152 -20.20 4.23 24.86
CA LEU A 152 -19.81 4.86 23.61
C LEU A 152 -19.57 3.87 22.45
N ASN A 153 -19.34 2.58 22.75
CA ASN A 153 -19.00 1.53 21.78
C ASN A 153 -17.84 1.93 20.84
N LEU A 154 -16.80 2.60 21.37
CA LEU A 154 -15.72 3.09 20.52
C LEU A 154 -14.98 1.97 19.78
N LEU A 155 -14.86 0.78 20.38
CA LEU A 155 -14.17 -0.33 19.71
C LEU A 155 -14.95 -0.81 18.50
N GLY A 156 -16.28 -0.97 18.64
CA GLY A 156 -17.15 -1.33 17.54
C GLY A 156 -17.07 -0.34 16.37
N LYS A 157 -17.11 0.97 16.68
CA LYS A 157 -16.96 2.06 15.70
C LYS A 157 -15.61 1.99 14.99
N VAL A 158 -14.51 1.90 15.73
CA VAL A 158 -13.16 1.80 15.17
C VAL A 158 -13.02 0.56 14.28
N LEU A 159 -13.56 -0.59 14.67
CA LEU A 159 -13.50 -1.81 13.84
C LEU A 159 -14.28 -1.66 12.52
N MET A 160 -15.39 -0.93 12.53
CA MET A 160 -16.12 -0.61 11.31
C MET A 160 -15.33 0.34 10.41
N GLU A 161 -14.64 1.34 10.97
CA GLU A 161 -13.73 2.19 10.18
C GLU A 161 -12.55 1.42 9.60
N VAL A 162 -11.97 0.50 10.38
CA VAL A 162 -10.90 -0.40 9.93
C VAL A 162 -11.40 -1.28 8.78
N ARG A 163 -12.62 -1.81 8.89
CA ARG A 163 -13.26 -2.59 7.83
C ARG A 163 -13.39 -1.79 6.53
N GLU A 164 -13.84 -0.54 6.60
CA GLU A 164 -13.96 0.31 5.40
C GLU A 164 -12.59 0.61 4.79
N ALA A 165 -11.59 0.97 5.61
CA ALA A 165 -10.23 1.21 5.12
C ALA A 165 -9.63 -0.02 4.41
N LEU A 166 -9.82 -1.21 4.97
CA LEU A 166 -9.34 -2.46 4.36
C LEU A 166 -10.08 -2.81 3.07
N ARG A 167 -11.36 -2.45 2.95
CA ARG A 167 -12.17 -2.63 1.73
C ARG A 167 -11.68 -1.71 0.61
N GLU A 168 -11.39 -0.45 0.93
CA GLU A 168 -10.80 0.50 -0.02
C GLU A 168 -9.44 0.02 -0.52
N GLU A 169 -8.60 -0.53 0.37
CA GLU A 169 -7.32 -1.14 0.01
C GLU A 169 -7.48 -2.31 -0.99
N GLU A 170 -8.45 -3.21 -0.80
CA GLU A 170 -8.71 -4.31 -1.75
C GLU A 170 -9.15 -3.79 -3.12
N GLN A 171 -10.03 -2.79 -3.14
CA GLN A 171 -10.49 -2.20 -4.40
C GLN A 171 -9.35 -1.55 -5.18
N GLN A 172 -8.46 -0.82 -4.48
CA GLN A 172 -7.28 -0.20 -5.11
C GLN A 172 -6.30 -1.25 -5.65
N GLN A 173 -6.08 -2.33 -4.91
CA GLN A 173 -5.25 -3.46 -5.36
C GLN A 173 -5.83 -4.12 -6.61
N HIS A 174 -7.12 -4.44 -6.62
CA HIS A 174 -7.79 -5.03 -7.78
C HIS A 174 -7.79 -4.12 -9.02
N VAL A 175 -7.96 -2.81 -8.85
CA VAL A 175 -7.84 -1.84 -9.96
C VAL A 175 -6.41 -1.79 -10.48
N GLY A 176 -5.41 -1.79 -9.60
CA GLY A 176 -3.99 -1.82 -9.96
C GLY A 176 -3.61 -3.08 -10.74
N GLU A 177 -4.07 -4.25 -10.29
CA GLU A 177 -3.83 -5.53 -10.97
C GLU A 177 -4.49 -5.60 -12.35
N LYS A 178 -5.75 -5.16 -12.48
CA LYS A 178 -6.44 -5.10 -13.77
C LYS A 178 -5.73 -4.18 -14.76
N LYS A 179 -5.26 -3.01 -14.31
CA LYS A 179 -4.46 -2.08 -15.13
C LYS A 179 -3.12 -2.69 -15.54
N LYS A 180 -2.42 -3.37 -14.62
CA LYS A 180 -1.13 -4.03 -14.91
C LYS A 180 -1.28 -5.17 -15.90
N LYS A 181 -2.36 -5.97 -15.80
CA LYS A 181 -2.66 -7.05 -16.72
C LYS A 181 -2.95 -6.54 -18.13
N LYS A 182 -3.81 -5.52 -18.25
CA LYS A 182 -4.14 -4.88 -19.54
C LYS A 182 -2.92 -4.25 -20.22
N GLY A 183 -2.08 -3.54 -19.47
CA GLY A 183 -0.84 -2.96 -20.01
C GLY A 183 0.22 -4.00 -20.38
N GLY A 184 0.19 -5.19 -19.77
CA GLY A 184 1.04 -6.33 -20.15
C GLY A 184 0.58 -6.97 -21.46
N GLU A 185 -0.74 -7.13 -21.65
CA GLU A 185 -1.35 -7.64 -22.88
C GLU A 185 -1.08 -6.70 -24.07
N GLU A 186 -1.33 -5.39 -23.91
CA GLU A 186 -1.07 -4.37 -24.95
C GLU A 186 0.42 -4.30 -25.36
N LYS A 187 1.35 -4.44 -24.39
CA LYS A 187 2.79 -4.53 -24.67
C LYS A 187 3.18 -5.83 -25.37
N GLY A 188 2.52 -6.94 -25.03
CA GLY A 188 2.73 -8.23 -25.68
C GLY A 188 2.36 -8.18 -27.17
N GLU A 189 1.18 -7.63 -27.48
CA GLU A 189 0.70 -7.45 -28.85
C GLU A 189 1.64 -6.54 -29.67
N GLN A 190 2.09 -5.41 -29.12
CA GLN A 190 3.04 -4.52 -29.80
C GLN A 190 4.38 -5.20 -30.11
N LEU A 191 4.92 -5.96 -29.16
CA LEU A 191 6.17 -6.72 -29.35
C LEU A 191 6.03 -7.83 -30.40
N GLU A 192 4.84 -8.44 -30.51
CA GLU A 192 4.56 -9.45 -31.52
C GLU A 192 4.46 -8.84 -32.93
N VAL A 193 3.76 -7.70 -33.05
CA VAL A 193 3.70 -6.92 -34.30
C VAL A 193 5.09 -6.46 -34.74
N GLU A 194 5.93 -5.95 -33.84
CA GLU A 194 7.31 -5.54 -34.15
C GLU A 194 8.18 -6.72 -34.63
N LYS A 195 8.05 -7.90 -33.99
CA LYS A 195 8.73 -9.12 -34.42
C LYS A 195 8.30 -9.54 -35.81
N GLU A 196 7.00 -9.47 -36.10
CA GLU A 196 6.47 -9.85 -37.41
C GLU A 196 6.95 -8.88 -38.50
N ILE A 197 6.91 -7.57 -38.26
CA ILE A 197 7.47 -6.55 -39.16
C ILE A 197 8.95 -6.83 -39.42
N ARG A 198 9.75 -7.07 -38.38
CA ARG A 198 11.19 -7.36 -38.51
C ARG A 198 11.46 -8.62 -39.32
N SER A 199 10.64 -9.66 -39.16
CA SER A 199 10.75 -10.90 -39.94
C SER A 199 10.47 -10.69 -41.43
N ARG A 200 9.42 -9.93 -41.76
CA ARG A 200 9.03 -9.61 -43.14
C ARG A 200 10.09 -8.74 -43.82
N THR A 201 10.67 -7.78 -43.11
CA THR A 201 11.77 -6.94 -43.63
C THR A 201 13.03 -7.75 -43.90
N LYS A 202 13.40 -8.71 -43.04
CA LYS A 202 14.51 -9.63 -43.28
C LYS A 202 14.27 -10.51 -44.51
N LYS A 203 13.07 -11.10 -44.63
CA LYS A 203 12.70 -11.98 -45.76
C LYS A 203 12.68 -11.26 -47.10
N ARG A 204 12.32 -9.97 -47.14
CA ARG A 204 12.42 -9.14 -48.34
C ARG A 204 13.86 -8.85 -48.73
N ARG A 205 14.75 -8.58 -47.76
CA ARG A 205 16.18 -8.32 -48.01
C ARG A 205 16.93 -9.55 -48.55
N THR A 206 16.64 -10.74 -48.03
CA THR A 206 17.23 -11.98 -48.58
C THR A 206 16.71 -12.26 -49.98
N ARG A 207 15.41 -12.08 -50.24
CA ARG A 207 14.83 -12.31 -51.56
C ARG A 207 15.34 -11.33 -52.63
N SER A 208 15.63 -10.08 -52.25
CA SER A 208 16.28 -9.12 -53.16
C SER A 208 17.76 -9.44 -53.40
N GLN A 209 18.46 -10.09 -52.45
CA GLN A 209 19.83 -10.57 -52.68
C GLN A 209 19.85 -11.82 -53.57
N ASP A 210 18.89 -12.73 -53.41
CA ASP A 210 18.73 -13.91 -54.28
C ASP A 210 18.28 -13.52 -55.71
N GLU A 211 17.51 -12.44 -55.88
CA GLU A 211 17.10 -11.91 -57.19
C GLU A 211 18.20 -11.07 -57.87
N GLU A 212 19.16 -10.48 -57.12
CA GLU A 212 20.38 -9.89 -57.70
C GLU A 212 21.40 -10.97 -58.11
N GLU A 213 21.50 -12.11 -57.41
CA GLU A 213 22.42 -13.22 -57.77
C GLU A 213 21.98 -14.06 -58.98
N LEU A 214 20.70 -14.00 -59.38
CA LEU A 214 20.16 -14.68 -60.57
C LEU A 214 20.13 -13.80 -61.83
N GLY A 215 20.63 -12.56 -61.75
CA GLY A 215 20.65 -11.60 -62.86
C GLY A 215 21.94 -11.54 -63.69
N ASP A 216 23.01 -12.24 -63.29
CA ASP A 216 24.36 -12.05 -63.83
C ASP A 216 24.87 -13.17 -64.79
N GLU A 217 23.95 -13.93 -65.41
CA GLU A 217 24.28 -14.83 -66.52
C GLU A 217 23.48 -14.50 -67.81
N ASP A 218 23.54 -13.28 -68.32
CA ASP A 218 23.47 -13.05 -69.77
C ASP A 218 24.09 -11.71 -70.17
N THR A 219 24.69 -11.69 -71.35
CA THR A 219 25.24 -10.54 -72.09
C THR A 219 26.71 -10.16 -71.84
N THR A 220 27.58 -10.94 -72.47
CA THR A 220 28.90 -10.49 -72.95
C THR A 220 28.76 -9.63 -74.22
N SER A 221 29.53 -8.54 -74.27
CA SER A 221 30.01 -7.76 -75.45
C SER A 221 29.22 -6.52 -75.95
N LYS A 222 29.79 -5.31 -75.74
CA LYS A 222 30.57 -4.56 -76.77
C LYS A 222 31.04 -3.15 -76.35
N SER A 223 32.32 -2.89 -76.61
CA SER A 223 32.96 -1.66 -77.16
C SER A 223 32.91 -0.33 -76.39
N ARG A 224 34.06 0.16 -75.91
CA ARG A 224 35.02 1.12 -76.54
C ARG A 224 34.54 2.59 -76.58
N ARG A 225 35.12 3.45 -75.73
CA ARG A 225 36.18 4.48 -76.02
C ARG A 225 35.53 5.86 -76.36
N VAL A 226 35.84 6.97 -75.68
CA VAL A 226 36.91 7.94 -76.03
C VAL A 226 36.79 9.21 -75.12
N GLU A 227 37.94 9.70 -74.63
CA GLU A 227 38.43 11.09 -74.30
C GLU A 227 37.57 12.09 -73.50
N LYS A 228 38.04 12.75 -72.42
CA LYS A 228 39.18 13.66 -72.13
C LYS A 228 38.90 15.15 -72.43
N ARG A 229 38.97 15.99 -71.38
CA ARG A 229 39.39 17.43 -71.25
C ARG A 229 38.66 18.04 -70.03
N GLU A 230 39.30 18.37 -68.90
CA GLU A 230 40.24 19.47 -68.56
C GLU A 230 39.64 20.89 -68.47
N ASP A 231 40.10 21.58 -67.41
CA ASP A 231 40.03 23.01 -67.03
C ASP A 231 38.75 23.52 -66.32
N GLY A 232 38.80 24.27 -65.21
CA GLY A 232 39.88 24.83 -64.40
C GLY A 232 39.36 25.93 -63.45
N LYS A 233 40.01 26.05 -62.28
CA LYS A 233 40.36 27.27 -61.50
C LYS A 233 39.26 28.25 -61.00
N GLU A 234 39.14 28.43 -59.67
CA GLU A 234 39.71 29.54 -58.82
C GLU A 234 38.80 30.79 -58.86
N ASP A 235 38.59 31.63 -57.84
CA ASP A 235 39.16 31.91 -56.52
C ASP A 235 38.13 32.78 -55.77
N GLY A 236 38.33 33.03 -54.46
CA GLY A 236 37.76 34.23 -53.82
C GLY A 236 37.55 34.15 -52.32
N GLU A 237 38.62 34.41 -51.56
CA GLU A 237 38.61 34.87 -50.16
C GLU A 237 37.82 36.18 -49.99
N GLU A 238 37.29 36.44 -48.79
CA GLU A 238 37.60 37.65 -48.02
C GLU A 238 36.98 37.59 -46.61
N ASP A 239 37.89 37.60 -45.62
CA ASP A 239 37.65 38.00 -44.23
C ASP A 239 37.68 39.54 -44.14
N GLY A 240 36.95 40.12 -43.18
CA GLY A 240 37.08 41.54 -42.85
C GLY A 240 36.14 42.07 -41.75
N GLU A 241 36.75 42.35 -40.59
CA GLU A 241 36.54 43.48 -39.62
C GLU A 241 35.15 43.69 -38.97
N GLU A 242 35.00 43.61 -37.64
CA GLU A 242 35.39 44.55 -36.55
C GLU A 242 34.46 45.77 -36.33
N ASP A 243 34.48 46.26 -35.08
CA ASP A 243 33.85 47.44 -34.47
C ASP A 243 32.35 47.38 -34.05
N GLU A 244 31.88 47.95 -32.93
CA GLU A 244 32.46 48.47 -31.68
C GLU A 244 31.27 48.96 -30.80
N ARG A 245 31.52 49.20 -29.50
CA ARG A 245 30.71 49.97 -28.50
C ARG A 245 29.46 49.29 -27.89
N GLY A 246 29.21 49.36 -26.58
CA GLY A 246 29.87 50.11 -25.51
C GLY A 246 29.19 49.94 -24.14
N GLU A 247 29.90 50.46 -23.13
CA GLU A 247 29.47 51.04 -21.83
C GLU A 247 28.77 50.12 -20.79
N PHE A 248 29.33 49.80 -19.61
CA PHE A 248 29.87 50.57 -18.47
C PHE A 248 28.81 50.98 -17.41
N ARG A 249 28.98 50.37 -16.23
CA ARG A 249 28.66 50.79 -14.85
C ARG A 249 27.21 50.84 -14.33
N GLY A 250 27.08 50.31 -13.10
CA GLY A 250 25.97 50.45 -12.16
C GLY A 250 26.13 49.47 -11.01
#